data_AF-A0AAW2VYH1-F1
#
_entry.id   AF-A0AAW2VYH1-F1
#
_cell.length_a   1.000
_cell.length_b   1.000
_cell.length_c   1.000
_cell.angle_alpha   90.00
_cell.angle_beta   90.00
_cell.angle_gamma   90.00
#
_symmetry.space_group_name_H-M   'P 1'
#
loop_
_entity.id
_entity.type
_entity.pdbx_description
1 polymer ?
#
loop_
_entity_poly.entity_id
_entity_poly.type
_entity_poly.pdbx_seq_one_letter_code
_entity_poly.pdbx_strand_id
1 'polypeptide(L)'
;MMIRLHQFLWRLLLQLTLRCIRRIYRWDRPDEMVRPFFDQYASKWLRKKFNYARKENKQPKWMADDDWAGLLEYWATYEFRKKSTQNKANRLANPVAVNTIYCGGSSSMGEHKRKLEAQLGRPSQRMEVFAACYKKKADGS
;
A
#
# COMPACT_ATOMS: atom_id res chain seq x y z
N MET A 1 19.28 -16.17 -10.58
CA MET A 1 18.78 -16.86 -9.36
C MET A 1 17.95 -15.92 -8.45
N MET A 2 17.10 -15.04 -8.99
CA MET A 2 16.34 -14.04 -8.19
C MET A 2 14.81 -14.24 -8.17
N ILE A 3 14.28 -15.14 -9.01
CA ILE A 3 12.81 -15.39 -9.08
C ILE A 3 12.34 -16.33 -7.96
N ARG A 4 13.20 -17.24 -7.49
CA ARG A 4 12.83 -18.27 -6.50
C ARG A 4 12.61 -17.71 -5.08
N LEU A 5 13.40 -16.72 -4.65
CA LEU A 5 13.19 -16.06 -3.35
C LEU A 5 11.92 -15.21 -3.33
N HIS A 6 11.57 -14.51 -4.42
CA HIS A 6 10.33 -13.74 -4.46
C HIS A 6 9.09 -14.63 -4.41
N GLN A 7 9.10 -15.77 -5.13
CA GLN A 7 8.01 -16.75 -5.08
C GLN A 7 7.94 -17.46 -3.71
N PHE A 8 9.08 -17.76 -3.07
CA PHE A 8 9.11 -18.37 -1.74
C PHE A 8 8.60 -17.41 -0.66
N LEU A 9 8.98 -16.14 -0.73
CA LEU A 9 8.51 -15.09 0.19
C LEU A 9 7.03 -14.76 0.00
N TRP A 10 6.52 -14.76 -1.24
CA TRP A 10 5.09 -14.65 -1.48
C TRP A 10 4.34 -15.88 -0.97
N ARG A 11 4.90 -17.08 -1.13
CA ARG A 11 4.30 -18.31 -0.59
C ARG A 11 4.30 -18.32 0.93
N LEU A 12 5.36 -17.87 1.60
CA LEU A 12 5.43 -17.86 3.06
C LEU A 12 4.52 -16.78 3.66
N LEU A 13 4.51 -15.57 3.09
CA LEU A 13 3.54 -14.53 3.46
C LEU A 13 2.12 -14.99 3.16
N LEU A 14 1.83 -15.57 1.99
CA LEU A 14 0.50 -16.06 1.63
C LEU A 14 0.06 -17.25 2.50
N GLN A 15 0.98 -18.15 2.87
CA GLN A 15 0.69 -19.26 3.78
C GLN A 15 0.43 -18.76 5.20
N LEU A 16 1.24 -17.82 5.71
CA LEU A 16 1.03 -17.20 7.00
C LEU A 16 -0.26 -16.36 7.02
N THR A 17 -0.56 -15.62 5.95
CA THR A 17 -1.81 -14.85 5.82
C THR A 17 -3.01 -15.80 5.78
N LEU A 18 -3.00 -16.84 4.94
CA LEU A 18 -4.08 -17.82 4.85
C LEU A 18 -4.25 -18.61 6.15
N ARG A 19 -3.16 -18.93 6.85
CA ARG A 19 -3.21 -19.63 8.15
C ARG A 19 -3.83 -18.77 9.24
N CYS A 20 -3.38 -17.52 9.37
CA CYS A 20 -3.94 -16.55 10.32
C CYS A 20 -5.43 -16.28 10.02
N ILE A 21 -5.76 -16.12 8.74
CA ILE A 21 -7.12 -15.84 8.30
C ILE A 21 -8.05 -17.03 8.52
N ARG A 22 -7.65 -18.26 8.14
CA ARG A 22 -8.48 -19.47 8.33
C ARG A 22 -8.78 -19.75 9.80
N ARG A 23 -7.91 -19.29 10.71
CA ARG A 23 -8.13 -19.41 12.16
C ARG A 23 -9.18 -18.41 12.68
N ILE A 24 -9.32 -17.25 12.05
CA ILE A 24 -10.27 -16.20 12.44
C ILE A 24 -11.59 -16.33 11.69
N TYR A 25 -11.53 -16.74 10.42
CA TYR A 25 -12.67 -16.86 9.51
C TYR A 25 -12.82 -18.32 9.07
N ARG A 26 -13.74 -19.05 9.70
CA ARG A 26 -14.24 -20.33 9.19
C ARG A 26 -15.32 -20.04 8.14
N TRP A 27 -15.01 -20.28 6.87
CA TRP A 27 -15.99 -20.19 5.78
C TRP A 27 -16.62 -21.56 5.55
N ASP A 28 -17.94 -21.65 5.59
CA ASP A 28 -18.66 -22.91 5.34
C ASP A 28 -18.57 -23.39 3.89
N ARG A 29 -18.32 -22.47 2.94
CA ARG A 29 -17.94 -22.70 1.54
C ARG A 29 -17.69 -21.34 0.89
N PRO A 30 -16.43 -20.91 0.69
CA PRO A 30 -16.19 -19.69 -0.06
C PRO A 30 -16.51 -19.97 -1.52
N ASP A 31 -17.61 -19.39 -2.00
CA ASP A 31 -17.92 -19.23 -3.41
C ASP A 31 -16.63 -18.79 -4.12
N GLU A 32 -16.24 -19.51 -5.18
CA GLU A 32 -15.00 -19.24 -5.91
C GLU A 32 -14.95 -17.80 -6.41
N MET A 33 -16.11 -17.18 -6.62
CA MET A 33 -16.23 -15.77 -7.00
C MET A 33 -15.80 -14.79 -5.90
N VAL A 34 -15.92 -15.15 -4.61
CA VAL A 34 -15.64 -14.26 -3.47
C VAL A 34 -14.17 -14.32 -3.06
N ARG A 35 -13.48 -15.44 -3.35
CA ARG A 35 -12.08 -15.66 -2.95
C ARG A 35 -11.12 -14.56 -3.44
N PRO A 36 -11.15 -14.11 -4.71
CA PRO A 36 -10.20 -13.10 -5.19
C PRO A 36 -10.37 -11.75 -4.48
N PHE A 37 -11.63 -11.34 -4.24
CA PHE A 37 -11.92 -10.11 -3.50
C PHE A 37 -11.45 -10.23 -2.06
N PHE A 38 -11.79 -11.33 -1.40
CA PHE A 38 -11.36 -11.59 -0.05
C PHE A 38 -9.83 -11.55 0.08
N ASP A 39 -9.11 -12.26 -0.79
CA ASP A 39 -7.64 -12.27 -0.79
C ASP A 39 -7.06 -10.88 -1.02
N GLN A 40 -7.68 -10.09 -1.92
CA GLN A 40 -7.28 -8.70 -2.17
C GLN A 40 -7.47 -7.83 -0.91
N TYR A 41 -8.64 -7.90 -0.27
CA TYR A 41 -8.96 -7.13 0.94
C TYR A 41 -8.09 -7.56 2.12
N ALA A 42 -7.96 -8.86 2.34
CA ALA A 42 -7.18 -9.41 3.43
C ALA A 42 -5.68 -9.10 3.26
N SER A 43 -5.15 -9.17 2.04
CA SER A 43 -3.78 -8.75 1.74
C SER A 43 -3.55 -7.27 2.04
N LYS A 44 -4.48 -6.39 1.63
CA LYS A 44 -4.42 -4.95 1.93
C LYS A 44 -4.45 -4.69 3.45
N TRP A 45 -5.35 -5.38 4.15
CA TRP A 45 -5.51 -5.26 5.60
C TRP A 45 -4.27 -5.76 6.35
N LEU A 46 -3.77 -6.95 6.04
CA LEU A 46 -2.58 -7.54 6.66
C LEU A 46 -1.33 -6.69 6.40
N ARG A 47 -1.13 -6.22 5.17
CA ARG A 47 -0.02 -5.30 4.86
C ARG A 47 -0.05 -4.06 5.75
N LYS A 48 -1.23 -3.48 5.97
CA LYS A 48 -1.41 -2.31 6.84
C LYS A 48 -1.11 -2.68 8.29
N LYS A 49 -1.68 -3.77 8.81
CA LYS A 49 -1.49 -4.22 10.19
C LYS A 49 -0.03 -4.56 10.50
N PHE A 50 0.65 -5.30 9.63
CA PHE A 50 2.07 -5.63 9.81
C PHE A 50 2.98 -4.40 9.71
N ASN A 51 2.62 -3.40 8.90
CA ASN A 51 3.38 -2.16 8.89
C ASN A 51 3.32 -1.45 10.25
N TYR A 52 2.14 -1.37 10.88
CA TYR A 52 2.00 -0.82 12.22
C TYR A 52 2.73 -1.65 13.27
N ALA A 53 2.52 -2.98 13.26
CA ALA A 53 3.18 -3.89 14.20
C ALA A 53 4.71 -3.74 14.16
N ARG A 54 5.28 -3.65 12.95
CA ARG A 54 6.72 -3.45 12.76
C ARG A 54 7.20 -2.07 13.22
N LYS A 55 6.42 -1.00 12.97
CA LYS A 55 6.78 0.36 13.37
C LYS A 55 6.78 0.52 14.89
N GLU A 56 5.77 -0.03 15.54
CA GLU A 56 5.58 0.01 16.99
C GLU A 56 6.37 -1.08 17.73
N ASN A 57 6.94 -2.03 16.99
CA ASN A 57 7.53 -3.26 17.51
C ASN A 57 6.60 -4.01 18.49
N LYS A 58 5.30 -4.05 18.18
CA LYS A 58 4.25 -4.65 19.02
C LYS A 58 3.55 -5.78 18.27
N GLN A 59 3.53 -6.95 18.87
CA GLN A 59 2.81 -8.12 18.35
C GLN A 59 1.30 -7.87 18.35
N PRO A 60 0.59 -8.16 17.25
CA PRO A 60 -0.88 -8.12 17.24
C PRO A 60 -1.48 -9.23 18.11
N LYS A 61 -2.55 -8.93 18.88
CA LYS A 61 -3.22 -9.90 19.77
C LYS A 61 -3.72 -11.19 19.10
N TRP A 62 -4.00 -11.14 17.81
CA TRP A 62 -4.52 -12.28 17.04
C TRP A 62 -3.42 -13.16 16.44
N MET A 63 -2.15 -12.77 16.57
CA MET A 63 -1.00 -13.46 16.00
C MET A 63 -0.38 -14.39 17.04
N ALA A 64 -0.05 -15.61 16.62
CA ALA A 64 0.69 -16.55 17.46
C ALA A 64 2.14 -16.10 17.64
N ASP A 65 2.74 -16.45 18.78
CA ASP A 65 4.10 -16.03 19.15
C ASP A 65 5.15 -16.57 18.17
N ASP A 66 5.00 -17.82 17.72
CA ASP A 66 5.91 -18.42 16.73
C ASP A 66 5.88 -17.68 15.38
N ASP A 67 4.69 -17.29 14.92
CA ASP A 67 4.53 -16.54 13.67
C ASP A 67 5.11 -15.12 13.80
N TRP A 68 5.00 -14.51 14.98
CA TRP A 68 5.60 -13.21 15.28
C TRP A 68 7.12 -13.28 15.31
N ALA A 69 7.69 -14.28 15.97
CA ALA A 69 9.13 -14.52 16.02
C ALA A 69 9.71 -14.70 14.60
N GLY A 70 9.07 -15.50 13.76
CA GLY A 70 9.47 -15.67 12.35
C GLY A 70 9.40 -14.38 11.54
N LEU A 71 8.42 -13.50 11.81
CA LEU A 71 8.34 -12.19 11.16
C LEU A 71 9.47 -11.25 11.61
N LEU A 72 9.81 -11.25 12.90
CA LEU A 72 10.92 -10.46 13.43
C LEU A 72 12.25 -10.89 12.81
N GLU A 73 12.50 -12.20 12.74
CA GLU A 73 13.69 -12.75 12.09
C GLU A 73 13.74 -12.33 10.61
N TYR A 74 12.63 -12.49 9.89
CA TYR A 74 12.54 -12.06 8.49
C TYR A 74 12.85 -10.57 8.31
N TRP A 75 12.29 -9.70 9.17
CA TRP A 75 12.56 -8.27 9.10
C TRP A 75 13.99 -7.89 9.48
N ALA A 76 14.67 -8.72 10.29
CA ALA A 76 16.08 -8.56 10.61
C ALA A 76 17.01 -8.96 9.46
N THR A 77 16.53 -9.73 8.47
CA THR A 77 17.35 -10.12 7.31
C THR A 77 17.91 -8.92 6.56
N TYR A 78 19.13 -9.07 6.02
CA TYR A 78 19.79 -8.02 5.23
C TYR A 78 18.96 -7.64 3.99
N GLU A 79 18.44 -8.63 3.28
CA GLU A 79 17.65 -8.41 2.05
C GLU A 79 16.41 -7.55 2.30
N PHE A 80 15.67 -7.83 3.37
CA PHE A 80 14.51 -7.03 3.72
C PHE A 80 14.90 -5.60 4.08
N ARG A 81 15.92 -5.42 4.92
CA ARG A 81 16.40 -4.09 5.34
C ARG A 81 16.89 -3.28 4.16
N LYS A 82 17.71 -3.86 3.27
CA LYS A 82 18.20 -3.22 2.04
C LYS A 82 17.04 -2.71 1.19
N LYS A 83 16.06 -3.57 0.89
CA LYS A 83 14.89 -3.20 0.09
C LYS A 83 14.02 -2.15 0.77
N SER A 84 13.84 -2.25 2.08
CA SER A 84 13.07 -1.29 2.88
C SER A 84 13.71 0.11 2.85
N THR A 85 15.02 0.19 3.07
CA THR A 85 15.80 1.43 3.01
C THR A 85 15.80 2.03 1.61
N GLN A 86 16.03 1.22 0.57
CA GLN A 86 15.96 1.68 -0.82
C GLN A 86 14.57 2.24 -1.17
N ASN A 87 13.50 1.53 -0.79
CA ASN A 87 12.14 2.02 -1.01
C ASN A 87 11.85 3.32 -0.24
N LYS A 88 12.46 3.52 0.93
CA LYS A 88 12.37 4.78 1.68
C LYS A 88 13.09 5.91 0.92
N ALA A 89 14.31 5.66 0.46
CA ALA A 89 15.08 6.61 -0.35
C ALA A 89 14.35 6.96 -1.65
N ASN A 90 13.80 5.98 -2.38
CA ASN A 90 13.05 6.22 -3.61
C ASN A 90 11.82 7.10 -3.39
N ARG A 91 11.13 6.97 -2.24
CA ARG A 91 10.04 7.88 -1.90
C ARG A 91 10.56 9.29 -1.69
N LEU A 92 11.64 9.46 -0.93
CA LEU A 92 12.22 10.78 -0.64
C LEU A 92 12.87 11.45 -1.86
N ALA A 93 13.39 10.67 -2.81
CA ALA A 93 14.04 11.14 -4.02
C ALA A 93 13.09 11.83 -5.01
N ASN A 94 11.77 11.75 -4.81
CA ASN A 94 10.79 12.54 -5.55
C ASN A 94 10.07 13.52 -4.59
N PRO A 95 10.69 14.68 -4.26
CA PRO A 95 10.14 15.65 -3.33
C PRO A 95 8.77 16.17 -3.77
N VAL A 96 8.58 16.33 -5.09
CA VAL A 96 7.33 16.79 -5.67
C VAL A 96 6.21 15.79 -5.39
N ALA A 97 6.41 14.49 -5.64
CA ALA A 97 5.39 13.47 -5.36
C ALA A 97 5.12 13.28 -3.86
N VAL A 98 6.11 13.48 -3.00
CA VAL A 98 5.93 13.37 -1.54
C VAL A 98 5.14 14.54 -0.97
N ASN A 99 5.38 15.73 -1.50
CA ASN A 99 4.82 16.99 -1.02
C ASN A 99 3.62 17.45 -1.83
N THR A 100 3.09 16.64 -2.75
CA THR A 100 1.90 17.00 -3.53
C THR A 100 0.75 16.06 -3.19
N ILE A 101 -0.38 16.63 -2.78
CA ILE A 101 -1.64 15.92 -2.55
C ILE A 101 -2.51 16.10 -3.78
N TYR A 102 -3.00 14.98 -4.31
CA TYR A 102 -4.06 15.01 -5.32
C TYR A 102 -5.40 15.32 -4.65
N CYS A 103 -6.03 16.42 -5.04
CA CYS A 103 -7.31 16.91 -4.55
C CYS A 103 -8.43 16.84 -5.60
N GLY A 104 -8.16 16.29 -6.78
CA GLY A 104 -9.13 16.22 -7.88
C GLY A 104 -10.26 15.21 -7.71
N GLY A 105 -10.29 14.44 -6.62
CA GLY A 105 -11.31 13.40 -6.41
C GLY A 105 -11.35 12.35 -7.53
N SER A 106 -12.46 11.61 -7.63
CA SER A 106 -12.67 10.56 -8.63
C SER A 106 -13.09 11.09 -10.01
N SER A 107 -12.54 12.23 -10.42
CA SER A 107 -12.77 12.83 -11.73
C SER A 107 -11.56 12.64 -12.64
N SER A 108 -11.80 12.49 -13.94
CA SER A 108 -10.71 12.37 -14.91
C SER A 108 -10.00 13.72 -15.12
N MET A 109 -8.73 13.70 -15.53
CA MET A 109 -8.01 14.93 -15.92
C MET A 109 -8.73 15.71 -17.04
N GLY A 110 -9.43 15.01 -17.93
CA GLY A 110 -10.25 15.65 -18.98
C GLY A 110 -11.49 16.34 -18.41
N GLU A 111 -12.09 15.80 -17.37
CA GLU A 111 -13.22 16.44 -16.67
C GLU A 111 -12.76 17.68 -15.91
N HIS A 112 -11.62 17.61 -15.22
CA HIS A 112 -10.99 18.77 -14.59
C HIS A 112 -10.64 19.85 -15.59
N LYS A 113 -10.11 19.47 -16.76
CA LYS A 113 -9.85 20.39 -17.87
C LYS A 113 -11.13 21.12 -18.31
N ARG A 114 -12.22 20.38 -18.58
CA ARG A 114 -13.50 20.98 -18.99
C ARG A 114 -14.06 21.93 -17.93
N LYS A 115 -14.00 21.56 -16.65
CA LYS A 115 -14.43 22.42 -15.55
C LYS A 115 -13.60 23.70 -15.47
N LEU A 116 -12.28 23.59 -15.65
CA LEU A 116 -11.38 24.73 -15.62
C LEU A 116 -11.59 25.67 -16.82
N GLU A 117 -11.80 25.11 -18.02
CA GLU A 117 -12.10 25.88 -19.24
C GLU A 117 -13.42 26.64 -19.12
N ALA A 118 -14.46 26.00 -18.54
CA ALA A 118 -15.73 26.66 -18.27
C ALA A 118 -15.60 27.82 -17.27
N GLN A 119 -14.71 27.69 -16.26
CA GLN A 119 -14.46 28.75 -15.28
C GLN A 119 -13.64 29.91 -15.86
N LEU A 120 -12.64 29.61 -16.69
CA LEU A 120 -11.75 30.62 -17.27
C LEU A 120 -12.31 31.27 -18.54
N GLY A 121 -13.31 30.66 -19.20
CA GLY A 121 -13.83 31.11 -20.49
C GLY A 121 -12.82 30.99 -21.65
N ARG A 122 -11.72 30.25 -21.43
CA ARG A 122 -10.65 30.03 -22.42
C ARG A 122 -10.11 28.60 -22.32
N PRO A 123 -9.47 28.07 -23.38
CA PRO A 123 -8.76 26.81 -23.31
C PRO A 123 -7.71 26.82 -22.20
N SER A 124 -7.66 25.74 -21.40
CA SER A 124 -6.73 25.61 -20.28
C SER A 124 -5.53 24.76 -20.67
N GLN A 125 -4.36 25.15 -20.16
CA GLN A 125 -3.13 24.41 -20.39
C GLN A 125 -3.03 23.23 -19.42
N ARG A 126 -2.38 22.14 -19.83
CA ARG A 126 -2.21 20.93 -19.00
C ARG A 126 -1.63 21.24 -17.61
N MET A 127 -0.70 22.19 -17.51
CA MET A 127 -0.09 22.59 -16.24
C MET A 127 -1.04 23.36 -15.33
N GLU A 128 -2.00 24.10 -15.88
CA GLU A 128 -3.04 24.79 -15.09
C GLU A 128 -4.01 23.76 -14.48
N VAL A 129 -4.45 22.77 -15.28
CA VAL A 129 -5.24 21.62 -14.79
C VAL A 129 -4.42 20.83 -13.75
N PHE A 130 -3.13 20.70 -14.04
CA PHE A 130 -2.02 20.37 -13.13
C PHE A 130 -2.23 20.91 -11.71
N ALA A 131 -1.95 22.20 -11.59
CA ALA A 131 -1.97 22.95 -10.34
C ALA A 131 -3.35 22.96 -9.68
N ALA A 132 -4.44 22.94 -10.45
CA ALA A 132 -5.80 22.86 -9.91
C ALA A 132 -6.06 21.53 -9.18
N CYS A 133 -5.54 20.42 -9.72
CA CYS A 133 -5.75 19.07 -9.16
C CYS A 133 -4.79 18.72 -8.02
N TYR A 134 -3.64 19.39 -7.95
CA TYR A 134 -2.51 18.99 -7.13
C TYR A 134 -2.04 20.15 -6.25
N LYS A 135 -2.21 20.01 -4.93
CA LYS A 135 -1.78 21.03 -3.94
C LYS A 135 -0.51 20.58 -3.24
N LYS A 136 0.37 21.53 -2.88
CA LYS A 136 1.48 21.24 -1.97
C LYS A 136 0.94 20.89 -0.58
N LYS A 137 1.55 19.91 0.09
CA LYS A 137 1.35 19.67 1.52
C LYS A 137 1.76 20.91 2.29
N ALA A 138 0.99 21.27 3.30
CA ALA A 138 1.43 22.29 4.25
C ALA A 138 2.66 21.75 5.00
N ASP A 139 3.70 22.59 5.12
CA ASP A 139 4.89 22.26 5.90
C ASP A 139 4.55 22.33 7.40
N GLY A 140 3.98 21.26 7.97
CA GLY A 140 3.73 21.19 9.42
C GLY A 140 2.53 20.37 9.91
N SER A 141 2.42 19.08 9.55
CA SER A 141 1.59 18.12 10.31
C SER A 141 2.17 16.70 10.24
#